data_AF-A0A7C5S020-F1
#
_entry.id   AF-A0A7C5S020-F1
#
_cell.length_a   1.000
_cell.length_b   1.000
_cell.length_c   1.000
_cell.angle_alpha   90.00
_cell.angle_beta   90.00
_cell.angle_gamma   90.00
#
_symmetry.space_group_name_H-M   'P 1'
#
loop_
_entity.id
_entity.type
_entity.pdbx_description
1 polymer ?
#
loop_
_entity_poly.entity_id
_entity_poly.type
_entity_poly.pdbx_seq_one_letter_code
_entity_poly.pdbx_strand_id
1 'polypeptide(L)'
;MRRQVSISRLVVLGAILGVFLSIYMTGCGRTMPDTCMYNSECPSGYSCIDNKCVANAQCKSDNDCSANQRCVDGVCLSRNNCMKDSDCGNNMKCVDGYCIDIKPECVVNSDCKDGMICKNNKCIKGEECNKDSDCPDNYRCVNNICKEDECSLTKSCPSGYK
;
A
#
# COMPACT_ATOMS: atom_id res chain seq x y z
N MET A 1 -11.16 2.63 -79.24
CA MET A 1 -11.30 2.19 -77.84
C MET A 1 -10.42 3.07 -76.95
N ARG A 2 -10.91 4.20 -76.43
CA ARG A 2 -10.16 5.04 -75.48
C ARG A 2 -10.77 4.85 -74.09
N ARG A 3 -10.12 4.04 -73.25
CA ARG A 3 -10.49 3.86 -71.84
C ARG A 3 -10.27 5.20 -71.12
N GLN A 4 -11.36 5.91 -70.83
CA GLN A 4 -11.39 7.02 -69.87
C GLN A 4 -11.09 6.44 -68.49
N VAL A 5 -9.81 6.32 -68.14
CA VAL A 5 -9.42 6.09 -66.75
C VAL A 5 -9.74 7.37 -66.01
N SER A 6 -10.91 7.40 -65.35
CA SER A 6 -11.42 8.58 -64.66
C SER A 6 -10.36 9.10 -63.69
N ILE A 7 -9.92 10.34 -63.90
CA ILE A 7 -8.92 11.06 -63.10
C ILE A 7 -9.24 10.95 -61.60
N SER A 8 -10.54 10.89 -61.25
CA SER A 8 -11.04 10.64 -59.91
C SER A 8 -10.55 9.33 -59.28
N ARG A 9 -10.38 8.24 -60.05
CA ARG A 9 -9.85 6.95 -59.54
C ARG A 9 -8.35 7.01 -59.23
N LEU A 10 -7.58 7.73 -60.04
CA LEU A 10 -6.15 7.96 -59.80
C LEU A 10 -5.90 8.86 -58.59
N VAL A 11 -6.72 9.89 -58.40
CA VAL A 11 -6.65 10.77 -57.22
C VAL A 11 -7.02 10.03 -55.94
N VAL A 12 -8.04 9.17 -55.98
CA VAL A 12 -8.44 8.33 -54.83
C VAL A 12 -7.36 7.30 -54.48
N LEU A 13 -6.76 6.63 -55.48
CA LEU A 13 -5.64 5.70 -55.25
C LEU A 13 -4.40 6.41 -54.67
N GLY A 14 -4.08 7.61 -55.15
CA GLY A 14 -2.98 8.43 -54.62
C GLY A 14 -3.24 8.92 -53.19
N ALA A 15 -4.47 9.31 -52.88
CA ALA A 15 -4.88 9.71 -51.53
C ALA A 15 -4.85 8.52 -50.56
N ILE A 16 -5.30 7.34 -50.97
CA ILE A 16 -5.24 6.11 -50.16
C ILE A 16 -3.78 5.73 -49.91
N LEU A 17 -2.95 5.65 -50.96
CA LEU A 17 -1.51 5.34 -50.80
C LEU A 17 -0.78 6.36 -49.92
N GLY A 18 -1.11 7.66 -50.05
CA GLY A 18 -0.56 8.72 -49.21
C GLY A 18 -0.99 8.62 -47.74
N VAL A 19 -2.24 8.24 -47.47
CA VAL A 19 -2.75 7.99 -46.11
C VAL A 19 -2.15 6.72 -45.50
N PHE A 20 -1.93 5.66 -46.29
CA PHE A 20 -1.25 4.45 -45.82
C PHE A 20 0.25 4.70 -45.55
N LEU A 21 0.94 5.50 -46.39
CA LEU A 21 2.32 5.91 -46.16
C LEU A 21 2.46 6.80 -44.92
N SER A 22 1.52 7.73 -44.70
CA SER A 22 1.52 8.55 -43.49
C SER A 22 1.23 7.71 -42.25
N ILE A 23 0.25 6.79 -42.27
CA ILE A 23 0.00 5.88 -41.13
C ILE A 23 1.23 5.02 -40.82
N TYR A 24 1.96 4.55 -41.84
CA TYR A 24 3.19 3.77 -41.66
C TYR A 24 4.34 4.60 -41.07
N MET A 25 4.45 5.88 -41.44
CA MET A 25 5.47 6.80 -40.91
C MET A 25 5.09 7.50 -39.60
N THR A 26 3.80 7.47 -39.22
CA THR A 26 3.28 8.05 -37.96
C THR A 26 3.01 6.99 -36.90
N GLY A 27 3.56 5.78 -37.07
CA GLY A 27 3.63 4.76 -36.03
C GLY A 27 4.56 5.19 -34.89
N CYS A 28 4.16 6.19 -34.11
CA CYS A 28 4.80 6.61 -32.87
C CYS A 28 4.47 5.61 -31.74
N GLY A 29 4.80 4.34 -31.96
CA GLY A 29 5.16 3.47 -30.85
C GLY A 29 6.63 3.75 -30.56
N ARG A 30 6.95 4.30 -29.39
CA ARG A 30 8.34 4.33 -28.90
C ARG A 30 8.76 2.86 -28.71
N THR A 31 9.21 2.19 -29.76
CA THR A 31 9.95 0.95 -29.61
C THR A 31 11.28 1.38 -29.02
N MET A 32 11.35 1.35 -27.69
CA MET A 32 12.62 1.43 -26.98
C MET A 32 13.54 0.41 -27.63
N PRO A 33 14.75 0.80 -28.08
CA PRO A 33 15.71 -0.19 -28.51
C PRO A 33 16.01 -1.07 -27.29
N ASP A 34 15.39 -2.25 -27.23
CA ASP A 34 15.63 -3.23 -26.17
C ASP A 34 17.10 -3.67 -26.17
N THR A 35 17.80 -3.44 -27.28
CA THR A 35 19.21 -3.74 -27.47
C THR A 35 20.08 -2.50 -27.61
N CYS A 36 21.25 -2.52 -27.01
CA CYS A 36 22.26 -1.45 -27.10
C CYS A 36 23.67 -2.05 -27.12
N MET A 37 24.64 -1.29 -27.61
CA MET A 37 26.08 -1.50 -27.44
C MET A 37 26.71 -0.40 -26.58
N TYR A 38 26.11 0.79 -26.55
CA TYR A 38 26.61 1.96 -25.81
C TYR A 38 25.50 2.67 -25.04
N ASN A 39 25.85 3.34 -23.93
CA ASN A 39 24.89 4.08 -23.10
C ASN A 39 24.13 5.19 -23.86
N SER A 40 24.74 5.78 -24.89
CA SER A 40 24.14 6.84 -25.72
C SER A 40 22.95 6.36 -26.55
N GLU A 41 22.80 5.05 -26.73
CA GLU A 41 21.67 4.45 -27.45
C GLU A 41 20.45 4.26 -26.53
N CYS A 42 20.64 4.38 -25.22
CA CYS A 42 19.59 4.27 -24.24
C CYS A 42 18.94 5.63 -23.95
N PRO A 43 17.62 5.65 -23.67
CA PRO A 43 16.93 6.86 -23.20
C PRO A 43 17.55 7.40 -21.91
N SER A 44 17.35 8.68 -21.64
CA SER A 44 17.76 9.31 -20.38
C SER A 44 17.26 8.52 -19.18
N GLY A 45 18.16 8.21 -18.24
CA GLY A 45 17.87 7.39 -17.06
C GLY A 45 18.10 5.89 -17.24
N TYR A 46 18.65 5.45 -18.38
CA TYR A 46 19.02 4.05 -18.64
C TYR A 46 20.50 3.95 -19.01
N SER A 47 21.12 2.80 -18.71
CA SER A 47 22.47 2.45 -19.15
C SER A 47 22.45 1.15 -19.93
N CYS A 48 23.42 0.98 -20.83
CA CYS A 48 23.58 -0.24 -21.58
C CYS A 48 24.31 -1.30 -20.74
N ILE A 49 23.58 -2.34 -20.34
CA ILE A 49 24.10 -3.45 -19.53
C ILE A 49 23.68 -4.75 -20.23
N ASP A 50 24.64 -5.63 -20.50
CA ASP A 50 24.40 -6.92 -21.19
C ASP A 50 23.61 -6.78 -22.51
N ASN A 51 23.99 -5.77 -23.29
CA ASN A 51 23.33 -5.36 -24.52
C ASN A 51 21.86 -4.96 -24.36
N LYS A 52 21.40 -4.57 -23.17
CA LYS A 52 20.04 -4.08 -22.92
C LYS A 52 20.06 -2.74 -22.20
N CYS A 53 19.11 -1.89 -22.53
CA CYS A 53 18.91 -0.65 -21.79
C CYS A 53 18.22 -0.96 -20.46
N VAL A 54 18.96 -0.88 -19.36
CA VAL A 54 18.47 -1.12 -17.99
C VAL A 54 18.31 0.22 -17.27
N ALA A 55 17.22 0.38 -16.53
CA ALA A 55 16.97 1.60 -15.77
C ALA A 55 18.10 1.82 -14.74
N ASN A 56 18.62 3.03 -14.69
CA ASN A 56 19.60 3.41 -13.69
C ASN A 56 18.94 3.39 -12.32
N ALA A 57 19.61 2.79 -11.34
CA ALA A 57 19.18 2.86 -9.95
C ALA A 57 19.10 4.34 -9.53
N GLN A 58 17.95 4.74 -9.00
CA GLN A 58 17.70 6.08 -8.48
C GLN A 58 18.47 6.31 -7.18
N CYS A 59 18.73 5.25 -6.42
CA CYS A 59 19.41 5.28 -5.14
C CYS A 59 20.30 4.06 -4.97
N LYS A 60 21.35 4.18 -4.14
CA LYS A 60 22.15 3.06 -3.62
C LYS A 60 21.91 2.86 -2.13
N SER A 61 21.44 3.89 -1.44
CA SER A 61 21.17 3.94 -0.02
C SER A 61 19.99 4.88 0.26
N ASP A 62 19.43 4.79 1.46
CA ASP A 62 18.36 5.68 1.92
C ASP A 62 18.71 7.17 1.84
N ASN A 63 20.01 7.51 1.95
CA ASN A 63 20.49 8.89 1.90
C ASN A 63 20.41 9.51 0.50
N ASP A 64 20.27 8.70 -0.54
CA ASP A 64 20.09 9.18 -1.92
C ASP A 64 18.63 9.59 -2.19
N CYS A 65 17.71 9.26 -1.28
CA CYS A 65 16.29 9.55 -1.40
C CYS A 65 15.87 10.80 -0.61
N SER A 66 14.72 11.36 -0.96
CA SER A 66 14.16 12.50 -0.22
C SER A 66 13.76 12.11 1.20
N ALA A 67 13.54 13.10 2.06
CA ALA A 67 12.95 12.87 3.38
C ALA A 67 11.67 12.02 3.28
N ASN A 68 11.51 11.06 4.21
CA ASN A 68 10.44 10.05 4.24
C ASN A 68 10.46 8.98 3.13
N GLN A 69 11.57 8.84 2.40
CA GLN A 69 11.78 7.72 1.48
C GLN A 69 12.91 6.79 1.96
N ARG A 70 12.96 5.58 1.40
CA ARG A 70 14.01 4.59 1.57
C ARG A 70 14.37 3.94 0.24
N CYS A 71 15.60 3.47 0.11
CA CYS A 71 16.06 2.81 -1.09
C CYS A 71 15.74 1.33 -1.05
N VAL A 72 14.88 0.88 -1.95
CA VAL A 72 14.50 -0.53 -2.10
C VAL A 72 14.75 -0.93 -3.55
N ASP A 73 15.63 -1.90 -3.76
CA ASP A 73 15.98 -2.42 -5.08
C ASP A 73 16.35 -1.33 -6.11
N GLY A 74 17.03 -0.27 -5.64
CA GLY A 74 17.48 0.85 -6.48
C GLY A 74 16.40 1.90 -6.77
N VAL A 75 15.23 1.82 -6.12
CA VAL A 75 14.12 2.76 -6.26
C VAL A 75 13.84 3.45 -4.93
N CYS A 76 13.64 4.77 -4.96
CA CYS A 76 13.23 5.52 -3.78
C CYS A 76 11.73 5.34 -3.55
N LEU A 77 11.37 4.51 -2.57
CA LEU A 77 9.98 4.29 -2.17
C LEU A 77 9.67 5.11 -0.93
N SER A 78 8.42 5.56 -0.80
CA SER A 78 7.95 6.12 0.48
C SER A 78 8.18 5.10 1.59
N ARG A 79 8.60 5.57 2.78
CA ARG A 79 8.78 4.69 3.95
C ARG A 79 7.49 3.99 4.36
N ASN A 80 6.33 4.50 3.94
CA ASN A 80 5.04 3.86 4.17
C ASN A 80 4.72 2.74 3.16
N ASN A 81 5.55 2.52 2.15
CA ASN A 81 5.37 1.44 1.17
C ASN A 81 6.10 0.17 1.63
N CYS A 82 5.49 -0.98 1.32
CA CYS A 82 5.99 -2.30 1.70
C CYS A 82 5.67 -3.35 0.62
N MET A 83 6.43 -4.44 0.64
CA MET A 83 6.13 -5.67 -0.10
C MET A 83 5.81 -6.84 0.84
N LYS A 84 6.27 -6.77 2.09
CA LYS A 84 6.06 -7.76 3.15
C LYS A 84 6.00 -7.09 4.53
N ASP A 85 5.42 -7.77 5.50
CA ASP A 85 5.26 -7.24 6.88
C ASP A 85 6.59 -6.79 7.52
N SER A 86 7.71 -7.48 7.22
CA SER A 86 9.03 -7.12 7.76
C SER A 86 9.57 -5.79 7.24
N ASP A 87 8.94 -5.22 6.20
CA ASP A 87 9.29 -3.91 5.67
C ASP A 87 8.68 -2.77 6.50
N CYS A 88 7.69 -3.09 7.34
CA CYS A 88 6.97 -2.13 8.16
C CYS A 88 7.56 -2.04 9.58
N GLY A 89 7.25 -0.92 10.26
CA GLY A 89 7.64 -0.72 11.65
C GLY A 89 6.93 -1.66 12.62
N ASN A 90 7.30 -1.60 13.90
CA ASN A 90 6.63 -2.37 14.95
C ASN A 90 5.13 -2.06 14.98
N ASN A 91 4.31 -3.10 15.20
CA ASN A 91 2.85 -3.02 15.21
C ASN A 91 2.25 -2.53 13.88
N MET A 92 2.89 -2.81 12.75
CA MET A 92 2.34 -2.55 11.42
C MET A 92 2.33 -3.82 10.56
N LYS A 93 1.45 -3.85 9.56
CA LYS A 93 1.40 -4.90 8.53
C LYS A 93 1.39 -4.32 7.14
N CYS A 94 1.88 -5.09 6.19
CA CYS A 94 1.80 -4.73 4.79
C CYS A 94 0.46 -5.15 4.21
N VAL A 95 -0.38 -4.17 3.89
CA VAL A 95 -1.68 -4.38 3.26
C VAL A 95 -1.77 -3.50 2.02
N ASP A 96 -2.03 -4.11 0.87
CA ASP A 96 -2.14 -3.45 -0.44
C ASP A 96 -0.95 -2.54 -0.78
N GLY A 97 0.26 -2.93 -0.35
CA GLY A 97 1.50 -2.19 -0.60
C GLY A 97 1.78 -1.06 0.38
N TYR A 98 0.96 -0.89 1.41
CA TYR A 98 1.10 0.12 2.45
C TYR A 98 1.23 -0.48 3.84
N CYS A 99 2.09 0.11 4.66
CA CYS A 99 2.17 -0.20 6.07
C CYS A 99 0.96 0.37 6.79
N ILE A 100 0.14 -0.50 7.36
CA ILE A 100 -1.01 -0.13 8.19
C ILE A 100 -0.73 -0.46 9.65
N ASP A 101 -1.14 0.42 10.57
CA ASP A 101 -1.06 0.13 12.01
C ASP A 101 -2.03 -1.00 12.38
N ILE A 102 -1.50 -2.03 13.04
CA ILE A 102 -2.28 -3.14 13.63
C ILE A 102 -2.44 -2.97 15.14
N LYS A 103 -2.54 -1.73 15.61
CA LYS A 103 -2.72 -1.47 17.04
C LYS A 103 -4.03 -2.10 17.55
N PRO A 104 -4.01 -2.74 18.73
CA PRO A 104 -5.23 -3.21 19.36
C PRO A 104 -6.14 -2.02 19.65
N GLU A 105 -7.46 -2.22 19.63
CA GLU A 105 -8.42 -1.17 19.96
C GLU A 105 -8.30 -0.78 21.44
N CYS A 106 -7.97 -1.75 22.27
CA CYS A 106 -7.77 -1.62 23.71
C CYS A 106 -6.77 -2.68 24.20
N VAL A 107 -6.10 -2.38 25.31
CA VAL A 107 -5.30 -3.32 26.11
C VAL A 107 -5.94 -3.50 27.48
N VAL A 108 -6.56 -2.45 28.00
CA VAL A 108 -7.27 -2.43 29.29
C VAL A 108 -8.67 -1.83 29.14
N ASN A 109 -9.55 -2.09 30.11
CA ASN A 109 -10.92 -1.58 30.08
C ASN A 109 -11.00 -0.05 30.02
N SER A 110 -10.02 0.67 30.57
CA SER A 110 -9.97 2.14 30.53
C SER A 110 -9.66 2.71 29.14
N ASP A 111 -9.22 1.90 28.18
CA ASP A 111 -9.02 2.34 26.79
C ASP A 111 -10.36 2.46 26.03
N CYS A 112 -11.42 1.82 26.55
CA CYS A 112 -12.74 1.79 25.95
C CYS A 112 -13.67 2.89 26.50
N LYS A 113 -14.67 3.27 25.71
CA LYS A 113 -15.73 4.20 26.13
C LYS A 113 -16.58 3.60 27.26
N ASP A 114 -17.30 4.47 27.98
CA ASP A 114 -18.21 4.05 29.04
C ASP A 114 -19.20 2.96 28.59
N GLY A 115 -19.33 1.93 29.42
CA GLY A 115 -20.18 0.77 29.15
C GLY A 115 -19.56 -0.31 28.27
N MET A 116 -18.30 -0.13 27.84
CA MET A 116 -17.54 -1.13 27.10
C MET A 116 -16.42 -1.75 27.94
N ILE A 117 -16.03 -2.96 27.58
CA ILE A 117 -14.91 -3.69 28.17
C ILE A 117 -13.93 -4.11 27.08
N CYS A 118 -12.65 -4.21 27.44
CA CYS A 118 -11.63 -4.72 26.56
C CYS A 118 -11.62 -6.24 26.59
N LYS A 119 -11.99 -6.87 25.49
CA LYS A 119 -11.95 -8.33 25.34
C LYS A 119 -11.28 -8.68 24.02
N ASN A 120 -10.23 -9.49 24.07
CA ASN A 120 -9.46 -9.90 22.90
C ASN A 120 -9.02 -8.70 22.04
N ASN A 121 -8.49 -7.64 22.67
CA ASN A 121 -8.03 -6.40 22.02
C ASN A 121 -9.13 -5.59 21.29
N LYS A 122 -10.40 -5.82 21.62
CA LYS A 122 -11.56 -5.10 21.08
C LYS A 122 -12.43 -4.54 22.19
N CYS A 123 -12.96 -3.34 21.96
CA CYS A 123 -13.97 -2.77 22.85
C CYS A 123 -15.33 -3.37 22.51
N ILE A 124 -15.88 -4.15 23.43
CA ILE A 124 -17.20 -4.75 23.29
C ILE A 124 -18.14 -4.22 24.37
N LYS A 125 -19.45 -4.23 24.10
CA LYS A 125 -20.44 -3.92 25.14
C LYS A 125 -20.28 -4.93 26.27
N GLY A 126 -20.12 -4.44 27.50
CA GLY A 126 -19.99 -5.33 28.65
C GLY A 126 -21.32 -5.99 29.02
N GLU A 127 -21.25 -7.10 29.75
CA GLU A 127 -22.42 -7.82 30.24
C GLU A 127 -23.12 -6.99 31.31
N GLU A 128 -24.44 -6.87 31.20
CA GLU A 128 -25.25 -6.09 32.15
C GLU A 128 -25.40 -6.84 33.47
N CYS A 129 -25.34 -6.11 34.58
CA CYS A 129 -25.42 -6.65 35.93
C CYS A 129 -26.11 -5.67 36.88
N ASN A 130 -26.60 -6.16 38.00
CA ASN A 130 -27.11 -5.32 39.09
C ASN A 130 -26.27 -5.47 40.37
N LYS A 131 -25.57 -6.60 40.53
CA LYS A 131 -24.71 -6.93 41.68
C LYS A 131 -23.52 -7.77 41.24
N ASP A 132 -22.47 -7.81 42.05
CA ASP A 132 -21.22 -8.54 41.74
C ASP A 132 -21.46 -10.03 41.45
N SER A 133 -22.44 -10.67 42.10
CA SER A 133 -22.76 -12.09 41.87
C SER A 133 -23.50 -12.38 40.57
N ASP A 134 -23.89 -11.34 39.81
CA ASP A 134 -24.40 -11.52 38.44
C ASP A 134 -23.25 -11.69 37.43
N CYS A 135 -22.02 -11.36 37.82
CA CYS A 135 -20.86 -11.41 36.95
C CYS A 135 -20.10 -12.75 37.05
N PRO A 136 -19.39 -13.16 35.98
CA PRO A 136 -18.47 -14.29 36.03
C PRO A 136 -17.36 -14.11 37.08
N ASP A 137 -16.69 -15.20 37.43
CA ASP A 137 -15.53 -15.17 38.33
C ASP A 137 -14.48 -14.16 37.86
N ASN A 138 -13.93 -13.37 38.79
CA ASN A 138 -12.98 -12.26 38.58
C ASN A 138 -13.59 -11.01 37.89
N TYR A 139 -14.91 -10.89 37.84
CA TYR A 139 -15.60 -9.67 37.40
C TYR A 139 -16.49 -9.11 38.51
N ARG A 140 -16.70 -7.79 38.48
CA ARG A 140 -17.57 -7.06 39.40
C ARG A 140 -18.50 -6.11 38.69
N CYS A 141 -19.63 -5.84 39.32
CA CYS A 141 -20.65 -4.99 38.75
C CYS A 141 -20.35 -3.52 39.02
N VAL A 142 -19.88 -2.82 37.98
CA VAL A 142 -19.52 -1.40 38.05
C VAL A 142 -20.35 -0.64 37.02
N ASN A 143 -21.18 0.30 37.48
CA ASN A 143 -22.10 1.07 36.63
C ASN A 143 -23.02 0.17 35.78
N ASN A 144 -23.56 -0.89 36.39
CA ASN A 144 -24.42 -1.91 35.76
C ASN A 144 -23.76 -2.73 34.66
N ILE A 145 -22.42 -2.76 34.60
CA ILE A 145 -21.65 -3.55 33.65
C ILE A 145 -20.59 -4.38 34.39
N CYS A 146 -20.46 -5.65 34.04
CA CYS A 146 -19.41 -6.52 34.55
C CYS A 146 -18.05 -6.05 34.01
N LYS A 147 -17.19 -5.56 34.91
CA LYS A 147 -15.81 -5.17 34.63
C LYS A 147 -14.85 -6.10 35.34
N GLU A 148 -13.71 -6.37 34.70
CA GLU A 148 -12.69 -7.25 35.27
C GLU A 148 -12.13 -6.63 36.54
N ASP A 149 -12.03 -7.42 37.59
CA ASP A 149 -11.57 -6.96 38.90
C ASP A 149 -10.05 -7.06 38.96
N GLU A 150 -9.37 -5.93 38.78
CA GLU A 150 -7.90 -5.81 38.85
C GLU A 150 -7.32 -6.23 40.22
N CYS A 151 -8.17 -6.34 41.26
CA CYS A 151 -7.80 -6.92 42.55
C CYS A 151 -7.42 -8.40 42.47
N SER A 152 -7.87 -9.12 41.44
CA SER A 152 -7.60 -10.55 41.27
C SER A 152 -6.16 -10.83 40.84
N LEU A 153 -5.50 -9.85 40.19
CA LEU A 153 -4.16 -10.00 39.62
C LEU A 153 -3.05 -9.41 40.49
N THR A 154 -3.32 -8.35 41.25
CA THR A 154 -2.26 -7.59 41.96
C THR A 154 -2.36 -7.58 43.48
N LYS A 155 -3.38 -8.23 44.08
CA LYS A 155 -3.47 -8.47 45.54
C LYS A 155 -3.44 -7.21 46.43
N SER A 156 -3.50 -6.02 45.86
CA SER A 156 -3.55 -4.74 46.58
C SER A 156 -4.82 -4.00 46.20
N CYS A 157 -5.87 -4.25 46.98
CA CYS A 157 -7.10 -3.49 46.92
C CYS A 157 -7.00 -2.25 47.83
N PRO A 158 -7.31 -1.04 47.35
CA PRO A 158 -7.54 0.10 48.24
C PRO A 158 -8.68 -0.20 49.23
N SER A 159 -8.71 0.46 50.39
CA SER A 159 -9.74 0.23 51.41
C SER A 159 -11.14 0.60 50.88
N GLY A 160 -12.07 -0.36 50.85
CA GLY A 160 -13.44 -0.20 50.33
C GLY A 160 -13.83 -1.24 49.27
N TYR A 161 -12.87 -2.02 48.81
CA TYR A 161 -13.04 -3.09 47.83
C TYR A 161 -13.02 -4.43 48.58
N LYS A 162 -14.12 -5.18 48.52
CA LYS A 162 -14.25 -6.56 49.05
C LYS A 162 -14.08 -7.57 47.95
#